data_AF-A0A356IRT5-F1
#
_entry.id   AF-A0A356IRT5-F1
#
_cell.length_a   1.000
_cell.length_b   1.000
_cell.length_c   1.000
_cell.angle_alpha   90.00
_cell.angle_beta   90.00
_cell.angle_gamma   90.00
#
_symmetry.space_group_name_H-M   'P 1'
#
loop_
_entity.id
_entity.type
_entity.pdbx_description
1 polymer ?
#
loop_
_entity_poly.entity_id
_entity_poly.type
_entity_poly.pdbx_seq_one_letter_code
_entity_poly.pdbx_strand_id
1 'polypeptide(L)'
;MLQHLPVLPLLIPLLAGILLLMPPIATTLRRQQWAGTLFALLQLGAAASLLWHVDQHGTLVYAMGGWQPPFGIILVADRMATLLSVLTAILLLCVQLFSSAGEDQQGKFLHPLLMFQALGIQGAFLTGDLFNLFVFFEVLLIASYALLIHGGGAQKTLANVH
;
A
#
# COMPACT_ATOMS: atom_id res chain seq x y z
N MET A 1 20.66 -2.22 -12.15
CA MET A 1 19.60 -3.03 -11.48
C MET A 1 18.73 -2.22 -10.51
N LEU A 2 19.22 -1.17 -9.86
CA LEU A 2 18.42 -0.32 -8.95
C LEU A 2 17.41 0.62 -9.65
N GLN A 3 17.33 0.60 -10.99
CA GLN A 3 16.44 1.49 -11.74
C GLN A 3 14.94 1.22 -11.48
N HIS A 4 14.57 -0.01 -11.12
CA HIS A 4 13.17 -0.41 -10.90
C HIS A 4 12.71 -0.24 -9.44
N LEU A 5 13.55 0.34 -8.58
CA LEU A 5 13.29 0.42 -7.15
C LEU A 5 12.01 1.20 -6.77
N PRO A 6 11.62 2.30 -7.46
CA PRO A 6 10.36 3.00 -7.18
C PRO A 6 9.10 2.18 -7.41
N VAL A 7 9.21 1.06 -8.14
CA VAL A 7 8.07 0.18 -8.42
C VAL A 7 7.76 -0.73 -7.24
N LEU A 8 8.75 -1.04 -6.39
CA LEU A 8 8.58 -1.98 -5.27
C LEU A 8 7.53 -1.52 -4.26
N PRO A 9 7.49 -0.25 -3.80
CA PRO A 9 6.47 0.23 -2.87
C PRO A 9 5.03 0.15 -3.40
N LEU A 10 4.83 -0.02 -4.72
CA LEU A 10 3.52 -0.25 -5.35
C LEU A 10 3.27 -1.75 -5.52
N LEU A 11 4.24 -2.51 -6.02
CA LEU A 11 4.05 -3.94 -6.30
C LEU A 11 3.86 -4.78 -5.04
N ILE A 12 4.59 -4.50 -3.97
CA ILE A 12 4.50 -5.26 -2.73
C ILE A 12 3.07 -5.22 -2.15
N PRO A 13 2.44 -4.07 -1.90
CA PRO A 13 1.09 -4.02 -1.35
C PRO A 13 0.04 -4.57 -2.33
N LEU A 14 0.23 -4.37 -3.65
CA LEU A 14 -0.66 -4.96 -4.65
C LEU A 14 -0.65 -6.50 -4.59
N LEU A 15 0.54 -7.11 -4.64
CA LEU A 15 0.69 -8.56 -4.59
C LEU A 15 0.27 -9.09 -3.21
N ALA A 16 0.63 -8.41 -2.13
CA ALA A 16 0.21 -8.78 -0.78
C ALA A 16 -1.31 -8.81 -0.65
N GLY A 17 -2.00 -7.76 -1.11
CA GLY A 17 -3.46 -7.69 -1.09
C GLY A 17 -4.12 -8.86 -1.82
N ILE A 18 -3.62 -9.20 -3.02
CA ILE A 18 -4.12 -10.34 -3.81
C ILE A 18 -3.83 -11.68 -3.10
N LEU A 19 -2.58 -11.90 -2.67
CA LEU A 19 -2.15 -13.15 -2.05
C LEU A 19 -2.88 -13.41 -0.73
N LEU A 20 -3.12 -12.38 0.08
CA LEU A 20 -3.87 -12.49 1.33
C LEU A 20 -5.35 -12.85 1.12
N LEU A 21 -5.90 -12.63 -0.09
CA LEU A 21 -7.25 -13.08 -0.47
C LEU A 21 -7.29 -14.52 -1.00
N MET A 22 -6.14 -15.09 -1.39
CA MET A 22 -6.11 -16.44 -1.95
C MET A 22 -6.39 -17.51 -0.88
N PRO A 23 -7.11 -18.60 -1.23
CA PRO A 23 -7.44 -19.68 -0.31
C PRO A 23 -6.29 -20.20 0.58
N PRO A 24 -5.06 -20.44 0.09
CA PRO A 24 -3.97 -20.98 0.93
C PRO A 24 -3.65 -20.12 2.18
N ILE A 25 -3.89 -18.81 2.10
CA ILE A 25 -3.60 -17.85 3.17
C ILE A 25 -4.89 -17.42 3.87
N ALA A 26 -5.97 -17.18 3.12
CA ALA A 26 -7.26 -16.72 3.63
C ALA A 26 -8.00 -17.75 4.50
N THR A 27 -7.63 -19.05 4.45
CA THR A 27 -8.28 -20.11 5.24
C THR A 27 -8.07 -20.01 6.74
N THR A 28 -6.99 -19.36 7.20
CA THR A 28 -6.64 -19.33 8.61
C THR A 28 -6.17 -17.94 9.02
N LEU A 29 -6.83 -17.34 10.01
CA LEU A 29 -6.52 -15.99 10.50
C LEU A 29 -5.03 -15.86 10.86
N ARG A 30 -4.49 -16.85 11.57
CA ARG A 30 -3.06 -16.89 11.91
C ARG A 30 -2.16 -16.77 10.67
N ARG A 31 -2.43 -17.53 9.60
CA ARG A 31 -1.62 -17.43 8.35
C ARG A 31 -1.71 -16.04 7.74
N GLN A 32 -2.89 -15.43 7.78
CA GLN A 32 -3.13 -14.09 7.27
C GLN A 32 -2.36 -13.02 8.08
N GLN A 33 -2.36 -13.12 9.41
CA GLN A 33 -1.58 -12.27 10.30
C GLN A 33 -0.07 -12.35 10.01
N TRP A 34 0.47 -13.57 9.97
CA TRP A 34 1.89 -13.80 9.67
C TRP A 34 2.27 -13.28 8.28
N ALA A 35 1.49 -13.64 7.25
CA ALA A 35 1.75 -13.19 5.89
C ALA A 35 1.63 -11.67 5.75
N GLY A 36 0.60 -11.06 6.33
CA GLY A 36 0.43 -9.60 6.25
C GLY A 36 1.51 -8.84 7.01
N THR A 37 1.97 -9.36 8.16
CA THR A 37 3.12 -8.78 8.89
C THR A 37 4.42 -8.90 8.07
N LEU A 38 4.64 -10.05 7.42
CA LEU A 38 5.77 -10.23 6.52
C LEU A 38 5.74 -9.23 5.36
N PHE A 39 4.59 -9.04 4.71
CA PHE A 39 4.46 -8.07 3.63
C PHE A 39 4.62 -6.62 4.11
N ALA A 40 4.15 -6.27 5.30
CA ALA A 40 4.39 -4.94 5.88
C ALA A 40 5.88 -4.69 6.15
N LEU A 41 6.63 -5.71 6.62
CA LEU A 41 8.08 -5.64 6.77
C LEU A 41 8.80 -5.50 5.42
N LEU A 42 8.39 -6.26 4.40
CA LEU A 42 8.93 -6.13 3.05
C LEU A 42 8.67 -4.73 2.48
N GLN A 43 7.48 -4.18 2.70
CA GLN A 43 7.12 -2.83 2.28
C GLN A 43 8.00 -1.78 2.96
N LEU A 44 8.25 -1.92 4.27
CA LEU A 44 9.15 -1.04 5.00
C LEU A 44 10.59 -1.12 4.47
N GLY A 45 11.08 -2.32 4.20
CA GLY A 45 12.39 -2.53 3.59
C GLY A 45 12.50 -1.86 2.21
N ALA A 46 11.48 -2.00 1.37
CA ALA A 46 11.43 -1.37 0.06
C ALA A 46 11.42 0.16 0.15
N ALA A 47 10.54 0.74 0.97
CA ALA A 47 10.46 2.19 1.17
C ALA A 47 11.77 2.77 1.75
N ALA A 48 12.37 2.10 2.75
CA ALA A 48 13.64 2.52 3.34
C ALA A 48 14.80 2.43 2.33
N SER A 49 14.83 1.38 1.50
CA SER A 49 15.84 1.26 0.44
C SER A 49 15.70 2.37 -0.61
N LEU A 50 14.45 2.78 -0.91
CA LEU A 50 14.17 3.86 -1.86
C LEU A 50 14.61 5.21 -1.31
N LEU A 51 14.28 5.50 -0.05
CA LEU A 51 14.76 6.70 0.64
C LEU A 51 16.28 6.76 0.68
N TRP A 52 16.95 5.67 1.07
CA TRP A 52 18.41 5.61 1.12
C TRP A 52 19.07 5.83 -0.24
N HIS A 53 18.45 5.33 -1.32
CA HIS A 53 18.93 5.55 -2.67
C HIS A 53 18.77 7.02 -3.10
N VAL A 54 17.58 7.59 -2.89
CA VAL A 54 17.26 8.98 -3.26
C VAL A 54 18.06 9.99 -2.44
N ASP A 55 18.37 9.69 -1.19
CA ASP A 55 19.19 10.56 -0.35
C ASP A 55 20.61 10.72 -0.91
N GLN A 56 21.21 9.61 -1.37
CA GLN A 56 22.57 9.58 -1.92
C GLN A 56 22.68 10.05 -3.37
N HIS A 57 21.72 9.70 -4.23
CA HIS A 57 21.84 9.88 -5.69
C HIS A 57 20.90 10.98 -6.23
N GLY A 58 20.02 11.52 -5.39
CA GLY A 58 18.99 12.49 -5.79
C GLY A 58 17.71 11.82 -6.30
N THR A 59 16.81 12.66 -6.84
CA THR A 59 15.47 12.25 -7.29
C THR A 59 15.55 11.20 -8.40
N LEU A 60 14.75 10.14 -8.28
CA LEU A 60 14.67 9.08 -9.28
C LEU A 60 13.37 9.22 -10.09
N VAL A 61 13.51 9.30 -11.42
CA VAL A 61 12.38 9.32 -12.36
C VAL A 61 12.35 8.00 -13.11
N TYR A 62 11.24 7.28 -13.00
CA TYR A 62 11.06 5.96 -13.57
C TYR A 62 9.87 5.94 -14.54
N ALA A 63 10.16 5.70 -15.82
CA ALA A 63 9.13 5.51 -16.83
C ALA A 63 8.67 4.05 -16.85
N MET A 64 7.42 3.80 -16.45
CA MET A 64 6.84 2.47 -16.43
C MET A 64 6.62 1.96 -17.87
N GLY A 65 7.08 0.75 -18.16
CA GLY A 65 6.94 0.13 -19.48
C GLY A 65 7.87 0.69 -20.57
N GLY A 66 8.79 1.61 -20.23
CA GLY A 66 9.78 2.16 -21.18
C GLY A 66 9.22 3.20 -22.15
N TRP A 67 7.96 3.58 -22.01
CA TRP A 67 7.35 4.63 -22.81
C TRP A 67 7.85 6.00 -22.35
N GLN A 68 8.46 6.75 -23.27
CA GLN A 68 8.92 8.11 -22.99
C GLN A 68 7.73 9.06 -22.76
N PRO A 69 7.90 10.11 -21.94
CA PRO A 69 6.90 11.17 -21.80
C PRO A 69 6.50 11.73 -23.19
N PRO A 70 5.23 12.09 -23.42
CA PRO A 70 4.11 12.24 -22.47
C PRO A 70 3.17 11.03 -22.34
N PHE A 71 3.44 9.92 -23.02
CA PHE A 71 2.48 8.80 -23.15
C PHE A 71 2.67 7.67 -22.12
N GLY A 72 3.66 7.78 -21.23
CA GLY A 72 4.00 6.78 -20.22
C GLY A 72 3.61 7.18 -18.80
N ILE A 73 3.39 6.19 -17.93
CA ILE A 73 3.24 6.40 -16.48
C ILE A 73 4.61 6.66 -15.89
N ILE A 74 4.76 7.78 -15.17
CA ILE A 74 6.02 8.19 -14.59
C ILE A 74 5.90 8.09 -13.07
N LEU A 75 6.83 7.37 -12.45
CA LEU A 75 7.02 7.42 -11.01
C LEU A 75 8.16 8.38 -10.69
N VAL A 76 7.92 9.32 -9.79
CA VAL A 76 8.89 10.30 -9.31
C VAL A 76 9.13 10.06 -7.83
N ALA A 77 10.31 9.55 -7.49
CA ALA A 77 10.75 9.35 -6.13
C ALA A 77 11.71 10.47 -5.75
N ASP A 78 11.18 11.53 -5.14
CA ASP A 78 11.98 12.59 -4.51
C ASP A 78 12.12 12.35 -2.99
N ARG A 79 12.87 13.21 -2.31
CA ARG A 79 13.11 13.06 -0.86
C ARG A 79 11.82 13.15 -0.04
N MET A 80 10.88 14.00 -0.43
CA MET A 80 9.63 14.18 0.32
C MET A 80 8.72 12.97 0.15
N ALA A 81 8.48 12.53 -1.10
CA ALA A 81 7.70 11.35 -1.43
C ALA A 81 8.26 10.10 -0.78
N THR A 82 9.58 9.93 -0.77
CA THR A 82 10.23 8.76 -0.15
C THR A 82 10.17 8.78 1.39
N LEU A 83 10.26 9.96 2.02
CA LEU A 83 10.03 10.10 3.46
C LEU A 83 8.58 9.74 3.84
N LEU A 84 7.60 10.24 3.09
CA LEU A 84 6.18 9.92 3.30
C LEU A 84 5.88 8.44 3.01
N SER A 85 6.56 7.85 2.03
CA SER A 85 6.50 6.42 1.72
C SER A 85 6.98 5.56 2.90
N VAL A 86 8.11 5.92 3.52
CA VAL A 86 8.63 5.25 4.73
C VAL A 86 7.69 5.41 5.90
N LEU A 87 7.22 6.63 6.16
CA LEU A 87 6.24 6.89 7.23
C LEU A 87 5.00 6.01 7.09
N THR A 88 4.46 5.92 5.87
CA THR A 88 3.30 5.07 5.56
C THR A 88 3.60 3.60 5.84
N ALA A 89 4.79 3.11 5.48
CA ALA A 89 5.18 1.72 5.72
C ALA A 89 5.33 1.40 7.21
N ILE A 90 5.86 2.34 8.01
CA ILE A 90 5.93 2.21 9.48
C ILE A 90 4.52 2.14 10.06
N LEU A 91 3.64 3.06 9.68
CA LEU A 91 2.25 3.07 10.16
C LEU A 91 1.50 1.80 9.76
N LEU A 92 1.67 1.33 8.52
CA LEU A 92 1.12 0.05 8.07
C LEU A 92 1.56 -1.10 8.96
N LEU A 93 2.86 -1.20 9.28
CA LEU A 93 3.39 -2.24 10.15
C LEU A 93 2.81 -2.15 11.56
N CYS A 94 2.74 -0.95 12.15
CA CYS A 94 2.13 -0.73 13.46
C CYS A 94 0.66 -1.16 13.49
N VAL A 95 -0.14 -0.74 12.49
CA VAL A 95 -1.56 -1.10 12.39
C VAL A 95 -1.74 -2.59 12.14
N GLN A 96 -0.87 -3.22 11.35
CA GLN A 96 -0.89 -4.65 11.07
C GLN A 96 -0.62 -5.48 12.35
N LEU A 97 0.37 -5.06 13.15
CA LEU A 97 0.67 -5.70 14.45
C LEU A 97 -0.45 -5.47 15.47
N PHE A 98 -0.97 -4.25 15.55
CA PHE A 98 -2.07 -3.91 16.45
C PHE A 98 -3.35 -4.68 16.11
N SER A 99 -3.73 -4.74 14.83
CA SER A 99 -4.93 -5.46 14.39
C SER A 99 -4.86 -6.96 14.65
N SER A 100 -3.66 -7.55 14.59
CA SER A 100 -3.41 -8.96 14.91
C SER A 100 -3.67 -9.31 16.38
N ALA A 101 -3.84 -8.30 17.26
CA ALA A 101 -4.19 -8.51 18.67
C ALA A 101 -5.70 -8.72 18.91
N GLY A 102 -6.55 -8.59 17.88
CA GLY A 102 -7.97 -9.00 17.97
C GLY A 102 -8.97 -8.28 17.07
N GLU A 103 -8.63 -7.12 16.49
CA GLU A 103 -9.53 -6.39 15.57
C GLU A 103 -9.84 -7.20 14.30
N ASP A 104 -8.88 -7.98 13.82
CA ASP A 104 -9.00 -8.83 12.64
C ASP A 104 -9.97 -10.01 12.79
N GLN A 105 -10.43 -10.30 14.01
CA GLN A 105 -11.46 -11.32 14.27
C GLN A 105 -12.85 -10.88 13.78
N GLN A 106 -13.06 -9.58 13.60
CA GLN A 106 -14.34 -9.01 13.17
C GLN A 106 -14.59 -9.17 11.66
N GLY A 107 -13.57 -9.52 10.87
CA GLY A 107 -13.76 -9.77 9.44
C GLY A 107 -12.48 -10.23 8.70
N LYS A 108 -12.67 -11.10 7.71
CA LYS A 108 -11.56 -11.74 6.97
C LYS A 108 -10.80 -10.82 6.01
N PHE A 109 -11.31 -9.62 5.75
CA PHE A 109 -10.77 -8.73 4.73
C PHE A 109 -9.85 -7.62 5.27
N LEU A 110 -9.64 -7.54 6.58
CA LEU A 110 -8.87 -6.45 7.20
C LEU A 110 -7.45 -6.34 6.61
N HIS A 111 -6.66 -7.41 6.64
CA HIS A 111 -5.27 -7.37 6.18
C HIS A 111 -5.11 -7.11 4.68
N PRO A 112 -5.89 -7.73 3.76
CA PRO A 112 -5.90 -7.35 2.35
C PRO A 112 -6.23 -5.88 2.14
N LEU A 113 -7.25 -5.36 2.84
CA LEU A 113 -7.68 -3.98 2.70
C LEU A 113 -6.62 -3.00 3.20
N LEU A 114 -5.90 -3.30 4.28
CA LEU A 114 -4.74 -2.51 4.72
C LEU A 114 -3.63 -2.46 3.66
N MET A 115 -3.40 -3.55 2.93
CA MET A 115 -2.44 -3.57 1.82
C MET A 115 -2.93 -2.73 0.64
N PHE A 116 -4.21 -2.81 0.26
CA PHE A 116 -4.77 -1.95 -0.79
C PHE A 116 -4.79 -0.47 -0.40
N GLN A 117 -5.05 -0.16 0.89
CA GLN A 117 -4.92 1.19 1.43
C GLN A 117 -3.48 1.69 1.25
N ALA A 118 -2.48 0.88 1.63
CA ALA A 118 -1.08 1.21 1.44
C ALA A 118 -0.73 1.40 -0.05
N LEU A 119 -1.25 0.56 -0.95
CA LEU A 119 -1.07 0.74 -2.41
C LEU A 119 -1.54 2.12 -2.88
N GLY A 120 -2.74 2.54 -2.48
CA GLY A 120 -3.28 3.86 -2.83
C GLY A 120 -2.40 5.01 -2.31
N ILE A 121 -1.99 4.95 -1.04
CA ILE A 121 -1.13 5.99 -0.44
C ILE A 121 0.24 6.06 -1.14
N GLN A 122 0.88 4.91 -1.36
CA GLN A 122 2.20 4.83 -1.96
C GLN A 122 2.19 5.32 -3.41
N GLY A 123 1.17 4.91 -4.17
CA GLY A 123 0.98 5.38 -5.55
C GLY A 123 0.72 6.88 -5.63
N ALA A 124 -0.09 7.44 -4.72
CA ALA A 124 -0.35 8.88 -4.68
C ALA A 124 0.90 9.71 -4.37
N PHE A 125 1.83 9.21 -3.55
CA PHE A 125 3.09 9.90 -3.28
C PHE A 125 4.12 9.77 -4.39
N LEU A 126 4.15 8.64 -5.10
CA LEU A 126 5.20 8.35 -6.07
C LEU A 126 4.82 8.65 -7.51
N THR A 127 3.56 8.94 -7.82
CA THR A 127 3.12 9.26 -9.19
C THR A 127 3.55 10.65 -9.64
N GLY A 128 3.98 10.76 -10.90
CA GLY A 128 4.33 12.03 -11.55
C GLY A 128 3.20 12.66 -12.36
N ASP A 129 2.05 12.01 -12.48
CA ASP A 129 0.92 12.49 -13.30
C ASP A 129 -0.42 12.49 -12.54
N LEU A 130 -1.29 13.45 -12.91
CA LEU A 130 -2.57 13.70 -12.23
C LEU A 130 -3.61 12.61 -12.48
N PHE A 131 -3.54 11.92 -13.61
CA PHE A 131 -4.48 10.83 -13.91
C PHE A 131 -4.23 9.64 -12.98
N ASN A 132 -2.98 9.19 -12.87
CA ASN A 132 -2.63 8.11 -11.93
C ASN A 132 -2.79 8.55 -10.48
N LEU A 133 -2.55 9.83 -10.16
CA LEU A 133 -2.89 10.37 -8.83
C LEU A 133 -4.37 10.15 -8.51
N PHE A 134 -5.27 10.51 -9.42
CA PHE A 134 -6.71 10.25 -9.27
C PHE A 134 -7.00 8.75 -9.10
N VAL A 135 -6.42 7.89 -9.93
CA VAL A 135 -6.60 6.43 -9.82
C VAL A 135 -6.16 5.91 -8.45
N PHE A 136 -5.01 6.35 -7.93
CA PHE A 136 -4.55 5.94 -6.60
C PHE A 136 -5.40 6.50 -5.47
N PHE A 137 -5.96 7.71 -5.62
CA PHE A 137 -6.96 8.24 -4.70
C PHE A 137 -8.23 7.40 -4.68
N GLU A 138 -8.73 6.94 -5.82
CA GLU A 138 -9.89 6.04 -5.86
C GLU A 138 -9.60 4.70 -5.18
N VAL A 139 -8.43 4.11 -5.41
CA VAL A 139 -8.00 2.88 -4.72
C VAL A 139 -7.94 3.08 -3.20
N LEU A 140 -7.36 4.20 -2.76
CA LEU A 140 -7.32 4.61 -1.35
C LEU A 140 -8.74 4.75 -0.77
N LEU A 141 -9.63 5.47 -1.45
CA LEU A 141 -10.98 5.74 -0.97
C LEU A 141 -11.81 4.47 -0.87
N ILE A 142 -11.79 3.62 -1.90
CA ILE A 142 -12.50 2.34 -1.89
C ILE A 142 -12.00 1.44 -0.74
N ALA A 143 -10.68 1.35 -0.55
CA ALA A 143 -10.11 0.60 0.57
C ALA A 143 -10.51 1.19 1.93
N SER A 144 -10.52 2.53 2.06
CA SER A 144 -10.92 3.24 3.27
C SER A 144 -12.39 3.00 3.61
N TYR A 145 -13.29 3.11 2.63
CA TYR A 145 -14.72 2.87 2.82
C TYR A 145 -15.00 1.42 3.20
N ALA A 146 -14.29 0.46 2.59
CA ALA A 146 -14.39 -0.95 2.95
C ALA A 146 -13.87 -1.22 4.37
N LEU A 147 -12.79 -0.57 4.79
CA LEU A 147 -12.27 -0.64 6.17
C LEU A 147 -13.24 0.00 7.17
N LEU A 148 -13.94 1.08 6.81
CA LEU A 148 -14.88 1.75 7.70
C LEU A 148 -16.10 0.87 8.05
N ILE A 149 -16.57 0.06 7.09
CA ILE A 149 -17.68 -0.90 7.29
C ILE A 149 -17.18 -2.20 7.96
N HIS A 150 -15.87 -2.37 8.11
CA HIS A 150 -15.28 -3.58 8.67
C HIS A 150 -15.81 -3.89 10.07
N GLY A 151 -16.12 -5.16 10.31
CA GLY A 151 -16.75 -5.66 11.54
C GLY A 151 -18.27 -5.47 11.63
N GLY A 152 -18.89 -4.81 10.66
CA GLY A 152 -20.35 -4.67 10.58
C GLY A 152 -20.96 -3.77 11.67
N GLY A 153 -22.29 -3.69 11.66
CA GLY A 153 -23.10 -2.88 12.59
C GLY A 153 -23.78 -1.71 11.89
N ALA A 154 -25.09 -1.55 12.14
CA ALA A 154 -25.93 -0.55 11.49
C ALA A 154 -25.35 0.88 11.56
N GLN A 155 -24.68 1.21 12.67
CA GLN A 155 -24.05 2.51 12.89
C GLN A 155 -22.83 2.75 11.97
N LYS A 156 -22.02 1.71 11.68
CA LYS A 156 -20.88 1.79 10.75
C LYS A 156 -21.35 1.84 9.29
N THR A 157 -22.45 1.16 8.96
CA THR A 157 -23.05 1.22 7.62
C THR A 157 -23.68 2.59 7.35
N LEU A 158 -24.35 3.19 8.33
CA LEU A 158 -24.96 4.53 8.21
C LEU A 158 -23.93 5.64 8.02
N ALA A 159 -22.76 5.53 8.66
CA ALA A 159 -21.67 6.51 8.52
C ALA A 159 -21.10 6.62 7.09
N ASN A 160 -21.37 5.65 6.20
CA ASN A 160 -20.90 5.64 4.82
C ASN A 160 -21.95 6.10 3.78
N VAL A 161 -23.15 6.51 4.22
CA VAL A 161 -24.27 6.90 3.34
C VAL A 161 -24.45 8.43 3.29
N HIS A 162 -23.51 9.20 3.84
CA HIS A 162 -23.55 10.67 3.85
C HIS A 162 -22.54 11.30 2.90
#